data_AF-R7T3L3-F1
#
_entry.id   AF-R7T3L3-F1
#
_cell.length_a   1.000
_cell.length_b   1.000
_cell.length_c   1.000
_cell.angle_alpha   90.00
_cell.angle_beta   90.00
_cell.angle_gamma   90.00
#
_symmetry.space_group_name_H-M   'P 1'
#
loop_
_entity.id
_entity.type
_entity.pdbx_description
1 polymer ?
#
loop_
_entity_poly.entity_id
_entity_poly.type
_entity_poly.pdbx_seq_one_letter_code
_entity_poly.pdbx_strand_id
1 'polypeptide(L)'
;METCFVTFDQSAGKTDLFPILESFEKPETPKAEIENAEEFPLKLYGSNKLVSTLDKLRHYKYKQAIEKSSLTSTIKLESQPPTSAAAAQHSLRAYHQVQTWRGKMVDATAWGWQIGDGILAPVETTKGVAPDNLLKMVACGCKTQSQVNGKSSSLPEKSLSLLPCLWSFWLAK
;
A
#
# COMPACT_ATOMS: atom_id res chain seq x y z
N MET A 1 -20.69 14.43 -17.48
CA MET A 1 -19.33 14.21 -16.94
C MET A 1 -19.29 14.91 -15.60
N GLU A 2 -19.70 14.24 -14.54
CA GLU A 2 -19.72 14.83 -13.20
C GLU A 2 -18.31 14.72 -12.63
N THR A 3 -17.63 15.86 -12.59
CA THR A 3 -16.38 16.04 -11.87
C THR A 3 -16.67 15.91 -10.38
N CYS A 4 -16.26 14.80 -9.76
CA CYS A 4 -16.16 14.72 -8.31
C CYS A 4 -15.09 15.72 -7.84
N PHE A 5 -15.54 16.92 -7.50
CA PHE A 5 -14.76 17.89 -6.75
C PHE A 5 -14.60 17.32 -5.34
N VAL A 6 -13.54 16.55 -5.11
CA VAL A 6 -13.18 16.18 -3.74
C VAL A 6 -12.58 17.44 -3.13
N THR A 7 -13.34 18.11 -2.28
CA THR A 7 -12.81 19.19 -1.45
C THR A 7 -11.73 18.59 -0.57
N PHE A 8 -10.47 18.89 -0.87
CA PHE A 8 -9.38 18.71 0.08
C PHE A 8 -9.74 19.55 1.30
N ASP A 9 -10.02 18.90 2.42
CA ASP A 9 -10.24 19.61 3.67
C ASP A 9 -8.93 20.31 4.05
N GLN A 10 -8.88 21.60 3.77
CA GLN A 10 -7.75 22.48 4.03
C GLN A 10 -7.59 22.78 5.54
N SER A 11 -8.22 22.02 6.42
CA SER A 11 -8.05 22.11 7.88
C SER A 11 -6.89 21.28 8.43
N ALA A 12 -6.29 20.39 7.62
CA ALA A 12 -5.01 19.77 8.00
C ALA A 12 -3.93 20.86 7.93
N GLY A 13 -3.59 21.41 9.10
CA GLY A 13 -2.56 22.43 9.28
C GLY A 13 -1.34 22.13 8.41
N LYS A 14 -1.10 23.01 7.44
CA LYS A 14 -0.05 22.90 6.42
C LYS A 14 1.35 22.70 7.03
N THR A 15 1.52 22.98 8.32
CA THR A 15 2.78 23.02 9.07
C THR A 15 3.34 21.65 9.49
N ASP A 16 2.53 20.62 9.64
CA ASP A 16 2.95 19.43 10.40
C ASP A 16 3.48 18.29 9.51
N LEU A 17 3.58 18.49 8.19
CA LEU A 17 4.03 17.49 7.22
C LEU A 17 5.37 17.84 6.57
N PHE A 18 5.79 19.10 6.69
CA PHE A 18 7.06 19.58 6.15
C PHE A 18 8.29 18.79 6.63
N PRO A 19 8.39 18.35 7.91
CA PRO A 19 9.55 17.59 8.37
C PRO A 19 9.73 16.26 7.62
N ILE A 20 8.62 15.58 7.30
CA ILE A 20 8.64 14.32 6.55
C ILE A 20 9.07 14.60 5.10
N LEU A 21 8.56 15.66 4.48
CA LEU A 21 8.96 15.99 3.11
C LEU A 21 10.45 16.34 3.03
N GLU A 22 10.97 17.08 4.02
CA GLU A 22 12.38 17.46 4.10
C GLU A 22 13.31 16.24 4.26
N SER A 23 12.87 15.20 4.99
CA SER A 23 13.65 13.96 5.14
C SER A 23 13.79 13.20 3.82
N PHE A 24 12.82 13.32 2.91
CA PHE A 24 12.91 12.69 1.58
C PHE A 24 13.88 13.40 0.64
N GLU A 25 14.16 14.69 0.87
CA GLU A 25 15.11 15.45 0.06
C GLU A 25 16.57 15.15 0.43
N LYS A 26 16.83 14.81 1.69
CA LYS A 26 18.19 14.59 2.21
C LYS A 26 18.76 13.25 1.70
N PRO A 27 19.96 13.24 1.09
CA PRO A 27 20.54 12.06 0.43
C PRO A 27 21.08 10.98 1.39
N GLU A 28 21.15 11.27 2.70
CA GLU A 28 21.68 10.37 3.73
C GLU A 28 20.68 10.13 4.86
N THR A 29 19.39 10.33 4.59
CA THR A 29 18.34 10.06 5.58
C THR A 29 18.37 8.58 5.96
N PRO A 30 18.44 8.26 7.27
CA PRO A 30 18.40 6.87 7.72
C PRO A 30 17.16 6.17 7.20
N LYS A 31 17.33 4.95 6.66
CA LYS A 31 16.22 4.16 6.11
C LYS A 31 15.05 3.99 7.10
N ALA A 32 15.36 3.83 8.38
CA ALA A 32 14.37 3.73 9.45
C ALA A 32 13.48 4.98 9.56
N GLU A 33 13.99 6.18 9.29
CA GLU A 33 13.19 7.41 9.32
C GLU A 33 12.17 7.43 8.17
N ILE A 34 12.58 6.97 6.98
CA ILE A 34 11.71 6.85 5.80
C ILE A 34 10.65 5.75 6.00
N GLU A 35 11.02 4.61 6.58
CA GLU A 35 10.09 3.52 6.89
C GLU A 35 9.04 3.94 7.92
N ASN A 36 9.44 4.79 8.88
CA ASN A 36 8.55 5.31 9.93
C ASN A 36 7.74 6.54 9.48
N ALA A 37 7.75 6.91 8.20
CA ALA A 37 6.95 8.00 7.64
C ALA A 37 5.43 7.67 7.56
N GLU A 38 4.89 6.92 8.53
CA GLU A 38 3.47 6.59 8.65
C GLU A 38 2.59 7.78 9.00
N GLU A 39 3.17 8.86 9.52
CA GLU A 39 2.43 10.06 9.90
C GLU A 39 1.69 10.69 8.71
N PHE A 40 2.30 10.69 7.52
CA PHE A 40 1.66 11.18 6.29
C PHE A 40 0.37 10.40 5.95
N PRO A 41 0.41 9.07 5.74
CA PRO A 41 -0.79 8.31 5.45
C PRO A 41 -1.78 8.31 6.63
N LEU A 42 -1.35 8.36 7.90
CA LEU A 42 -2.26 8.51 9.03
C LEU A 42 -3.10 9.79 8.92
N LYS A 43 -2.48 10.93 8.59
CA LYS A 43 -3.20 12.19 8.36
C LYS A 43 -4.10 12.11 7.13
N LEU A 44 -3.60 11.55 6.02
CA LEU A 44 -4.35 11.40 4.76
C LEU A 44 -5.65 10.61 4.92
N TYR A 45 -5.65 9.56 5.75
CA TYR A 45 -6.83 8.73 6.02
C TYR A 45 -7.68 9.22 7.21
N GLY A 46 -7.41 10.44 7.71
CA GLY A 46 -8.16 11.07 8.78
C GLY A 46 -8.04 10.33 10.11
N SER A 47 -6.82 9.95 10.50
CA SER A 47 -6.54 9.42 11.83
C SER A 47 -6.77 10.51 12.89
N ASN A 48 -7.31 10.11 14.04
CA ASN A 48 -7.33 10.98 15.23
C ASN A 48 -6.06 10.73 16.06
N LYS A 49 -5.74 11.65 16.99
CA LYS A 49 -4.53 11.57 17.84
C LYS A 49 -4.44 10.29 18.70
N LEU A 50 -5.54 9.54 18.83
CA LEU A 50 -5.60 8.32 19.64
C LEU A 50 -5.11 7.08 18.89
N VAL A 51 -5.12 7.10 17.55
CA VAL A 51 -4.68 5.97 16.72
C VAL A 51 -3.25 6.18 16.28
N SER A 52 -2.35 5.39 16.87
CA SER A 52 -0.90 5.55 16.74
C SER A 52 -0.28 4.83 15.54
N THR A 53 -0.99 3.92 14.86
CA THR A 53 -0.43 3.11 13.76
C THR A 53 -1.44 2.90 12.64
N LEU A 54 -0.94 2.73 11.41
CA LEU A 54 -1.79 2.46 10.24
C LEU A 54 -2.58 1.16 10.39
N ASP A 55 -1.97 0.11 10.94
CA ASP A 55 -2.65 -1.18 11.14
C ASP A 55 -3.89 -1.02 12.04
N LYS A 56 -3.81 -0.22 13.10
CA LYS A 56 -4.96 0.09 13.98
C LYS A 56 -6.01 0.93 13.26
N LEU A 57 -5.58 1.93 12.50
CA LEU A 57 -6.49 2.78 11.72
C LEU A 57 -7.26 1.97 10.68
N ARG A 58 -6.55 1.11 9.95
CA ARG A 58 -7.13 0.21 8.95
C ARG A 58 -8.18 -0.70 9.58
N HIS A 59 -7.87 -1.33 10.70
CA HIS A 59 -8.83 -2.17 11.43
C HIS A 59 -10.08 -1.39 11.88
N TYR A 60 -9.89 -0.19 12.42
CA TYR A 60 -10.99 0.66 12.86
C TYR A 60 -11.89 1.10 11.69
N LYS A 61 -11.31 1.56 10.58
CA LYS A 61 -12.04 1.94 9.37
C LYS A 61 -12.77 0.75 8.75
N TYR A 62 -12.18 -0.44 8.78
CA TYR A 62 -12.84 -1.67 8.36
C TYR A 62 -14.06 -2.01 9.23
N LYS A 63 -13.92 -1.95 10.56
CA LYS A 63 -15.05 -2.17 11.48
C LYS A 63 -16.20 -1.19 11.22
N GLN A 64 -15.90 0.09 11.08
CA GLN A 64 -16.92 1.09 10.75
C GLN A 64 -17.60 0.80 9.40
N ALA A 65 -16.85 0.33 8.41
CA ALA A 65 -17.41 0.00 7.11
C ALA A 65 -18.35 -1.21 7.20
N ILE A 66 -17.99 -2.23 7.97
CA ILE A 66 -18.81 -3.41 8.25
C ILE A 66 -20.11 -3.01 8.97
N GLU A 67 -20.02 -2.20 10.02
CA GLU A 67 -21.18 -1.76 10.81
C GLU A 67 -22.19 -0.95 9.98
N LYS A 68 -21.70 -0.19 9.00
CA LYS A 68 -22.54 0.59 8.07
C LYS A 68 -23.06 -0.24 6.89
N SER A 69 -22.53 -1.44 6.69
CA SER A 69 -22.88 -2.31 5.57
C SER A 69 -24.03 -3.25 5.95
N SER A 70 -24.95 -3.46 5.01
CA SER A 70 -25.88 -4.58 5.06
C SER A 70 -25.15 -5.88 4.76
N LEU A 71 -25.68 -7.02 5.26
CA LEU A 71 -25.17 -8.37 4.97
C LEU A 71 -25.03 -8.67 3.46
N THR A 72 -25.74 -7.94 2.61
CA THR A 72 -25.72 -8.11 1.14
C THR A 72 -24.85 -7.08 0.42
N SER A 73 -24.35 -6.07 1.12
CA SER A 73 -23.62 -4.96 0.49
C SER A 73 -22.12 -5.20 0.43
N THR A 74 -21.50 -4.85 -0.69
CA THR A 74 -20.06 -4.94 -0.89
C THR A 74 -19.35 -3.80 -0.17
N ILE A 75 -18.36 -4.14 0.64
CA ILE A 75 -17.50 -3.16 1.30
C ILE A 75 -16.48 -2.65 0.28
N LYS A 76 -16.36 -1.33 0.18
CA LYS A 76 -15.33 -0.69 -0.63
C LYS A 76 -13.97 -0.90 0.01
N LEU A 77 -13.23 -1.89 -0.49
CA LEU A 77 -11.89 -2.22 0.01
C LEU A 77 -10.85 -1.18 -0.45
N GLU A 78 -11.12 -0.49 -1.57
CA GLU A 78 -10.27 0.55 -2.15
C GLU A 78 -10.14 1.80 -1.28
N SER A 79 -11.08 2.03 -0.36
CA SER A 79 -11.02 3.16 0.58
C SER A 79 -10.26 2.83 1.87
N GLN A 80 -9.75 1.60 2.02
CA GLN A 80 -9.03 1.21 3.22
C GLN A 80 -7.62 1.82 3.25
N PRO A 81 -7.15 2.32 4.40
CA PRO A 81 -5.76 2.74 4.58
C PRO A 81 -4.79 1.59 4.29
N PRO A 82 -3.58 1.83 3.74
CA PRO A 82 -2.58 0.78 3.58
C PRO A 82 -2.20 0.16 4.93
N THR A 83 -1.63 -1.05 4.92
CA THR A 83 -1.01 -1.62 6.11
C THR A 83 0.29 -0.86 6.42
N SER A 84 0.74 -0.91 7.67
CA SER A 84 2.02 -0.32 8.10
C SER A 84 3.19 -0.81 7.24
N ALA A 85 3.25 -2.12 6.99
CA ALA A 85 4.30 -2.73 6.16
C ALA A 85 4.28 -2.25 4.71
N ALA A 86 3.08 -2.14 4.10
CA ALA A 86 2.95 -1.66 2.73
C ALA A 86 3.28 -0.16 2.61
N ALA A 87 2.88 0.65 3.60
CA ALA A 87 3.22 2.06 3.67
C ALA A 87 4.73 2.27 3.80
N ALA A 88 5.41 1.51 4.66
CA ALA A 88 6.86 1.58 4.78
C ALA A 88 7.58 1.27 3.46
N GLN A 89 7.18 0.20 2.76
CA GLN A 89 7.75 -0.13 1.45
C GLN A 89 7.46 0.95 0.39
N HIS A 90 6.26 1.53 0.42
CA HIS A 90 5.92 2.65 -0.44
C HIS A 90 6.83 3.87 -0.17
N SER A 91 7.04 4.24 1.09
CA SER A 91 7.93 5.34 1.48
C SER A 91 9.36 5.12 0.97
N LEU A 92 9.89 3.89 1.06
CA LEU A 92 11.20 3.56 0.51
C LEU A 92 11.28 3.79 -1.00
N ARG A 93 10.28 3.33 -1.75
CA ARG A 93 10.25 3.53 -3.21
C ARG A 93 10.10 5.01 -3.59
N ALA A 94 9.26 5.74 -2.86
CA ALA A 94 9.09 7.17 -3.05
C ALA A 94 10.40 7.92 -2.78
N TYR A 95 11.15 7.56 -1.72
CA TYR A 95 12.47 8.10 -1.44
C TYR A 95 13.45 7.84 -2.60
N HIS A 96 13.55 6.58 -3.05
CA HIS A 96 14.39 6.23 -4.21
C HIS A 96 14.05 7.07 -5.45
N GLN A 97 12.76 7.27 -5.72
CA GLN A 97 12.29 8.08 -6.84
C GLN A 97 12.70 9.55 -6.71
N VAL A 98 12.54 10.14 -5.51
CA VAL A 98 12.94 11.53 -5.22
C VAL A 98 14.45 11.70 -5.39
N GLN A 99 15.25 10.78 -4.87
CA GLN A 99 16.72 10.82 -5.00
C GLN A 99 17.16 10.67 -6.46
N THR A 100 16.49 9.81 -7.23
CA THR A 100 16.74 9.65 -8.67
C THR A 100 16.47 10.96 -9.42
N TRP A 101 15.36 11.65 -9.12
CA TRP A 101 15.05 12.95 -9.72
C TRP A 101 16.06 14.05 -9.34
N ARG A 102 16.71 13.93 -8.19
CA ARG A 102 17.80 14.81 -7.76
C ARG A 102 19.16 14.46 -8.38
N GLY A 103 19.21 13.48 -9.29
CA GLY A 103 20.44 13.04 -9.95
C GLY A 103 21.35 12.20 -9.05
N LYS A 104 20.82 11.65 -7.95
CA LYS A 104 21.54 10.72 -7.08
C LYS A 104 21.27 9.28 -7.52
N MET A 105 22.34 8.49 -7.58
CA MET A 105 22.23 7.05 -7.80
C MET A 105 22.20 6.35 -6.45
N VAL A 106 21.02 5.91 -6.05
CA VAL A 106 20.77 5.04 -4.90
C VAL A 106 20.39 3.66 -5.41
N ASP A 107 20.84 2.60 -4.74
CA ASP A 107 20.53 1.23 -5.14
C ASP A 107 19.04 0.91 -4.93
N ALA A 108 18.31 0.69 -6.01
CA ALA A 108 16.88 0.38 -5.97
C ALA A 108 16.56 -0.79 -5.03
N THR A 109 17.40 -1.82 -4.98
CA THR A 109 17.14 -3.01 -4.15
C THR A 109 17.25 -2.73 -2.65
N ALA A 110 18.02 -1.70 -2.27
CA ALA A 110 18.06 -1.20 -0.90
C ALA A 110 16.80 -0.40 -0.51
N TRP A 111 16.01 0.06 -1.49
CA TRP A 111 14.92 1.03 -1.30
C TRP A 111 13.56 0.54 -1.83
N GLY A 112 13.15 -0.66 -1.41
CA GLY A 112 11.79 -1.16 -1.62
C GLY A 112 11.52 -1.71 -3.02
N TRP A 113 12.59 -2.01 -3.77
CA TRP A 113 12.54 -2.77 -5.01
C TRP A 113 13.24 -4.12 -4.84
N GLN A 114 12.91 -5.07 -5.70
CA GLN A 114 13.53 -6.38 -5.76
C GLN A 114 13.76 -6.78 -7.22
N ILE A 115 14.73 -7.65 -7.48
CA ILE A 115 14.99 -8.19 -8.82
C ILE A 115 14.42 -9.61 -8.88
N GLY A 116 13.43 -9.82 -9.75
CA GLY A 116 12.87 -11.13 -10.08
C GLY A 116 12.94 -11.36 -11.58
N ASP A 117 13.49 -12.50 -12.01
CA ASP A 117 13.68 -12.84 -13.43
C ASP A 117 14.44 -11.76 -14.25
N GLY A 118 15.38 -11.06 -13.61
CA GLY A 118 16.13 -9.96 -14.23
C GLY A 118 15.33 -8.66 -14.40
N ILE A 119 14.10 -8.61 -13.89
CA ILE A 119 13.21 -7.46 -13.92
C ILE A 119 13.14 -6.83 -12.53
N LEU A 120 13.26 -5.50 -12.48
CA LEU A 120 13.05 -4.75 -11.25
C LEU A 120 11.54 -4.67 -10.96
N ALA A 121 11.13 -5.20 -9.81
CA ALA A 121 9.75 -5.22 -9.35
C ALA A 121 9.63 -4.52 -7.99
N PRO A 122 8.50 -3.85 -7.70
CA PRO A 122 8.28 -3.23 -6.40
C PRO A 122 8.06 -4.29 -5.32
N VAL A 123 8.63 -4.08 -4.14
CA VAL A 123 8.30 -4.88 -2.94
C VAL A 123 7.02 -4.34 -2.34
N GLU A 124 5.88 -5.00 -2.54
CA GLU A 124 4.59 -4.45 -2.10
C GLU A 124 4.42 -4.41 -0.58
N THR A 125 4.82 -5.48 0.11
CA THR A 125 4.73 -5.65 1.56
C THR A 125 5.76 -6.66 2.04
N THR A 126 6.28 -6.49 3.25
CA THR A 126 7.17 -7.47 3.91
C THR A 126 6.41 -8.49 4.74
N LYS A 127 5.13 -8.21 5.05
CA LYS A 127 4.25 -9.12 5.78
C LYS A 127 3.40 -9.91 4.79
N GLY A 128 3.21 -11.20 5.08
CA GLY A 128 2.28 -12.05 4.34
C GLY A 128 0.84 -11.54 4.42
N VAL A 129 0.03 -11.90 3.42
CA VAL A 129 -1.37 -11.44 3.28
C VAL A 129 -2.24 -11.88 4.47
N ALA A 130 -1.98 -13.07 4.99
CA ALA A 130 -2.64 -13.63 6.15
C ALA A 130 -1.73 -14.69 6.82
N PRO A 131 -2.00 -15.07 8.07
CA PRO A 131 -1.32 -16.21 8.70
C PRO A 131 -1.52 -17.51 7.91
N ASP A 132 -0.48 -18.34 7.82
CA ASP A 132 -0.49 -19.56 7.00
C ASP A 132 -1.59 -20.56 7.40
N ASN A 133 -1.91 -20.64 8.70
CA ASN A 133 -3.00 -21.49 9.18
C ASN A 133 -4.37 -21.01 8.68
N LEU A 134 -4.57 -19.69 8.55
CA LEU A 134 -5.79 -19.12 8.00
C LEU A 134 -5.90 -19.39 6.50
N LEU A 135 -4.78 -19.24 5.77
CA LEU A 135 -4.71 -19.54 4.33
C LEU A 135 -5.03 -21.00 4.01
N LYS A 136 -4.69 -21.93 4.92
CA LYS A 136 -5.03 -23.35 4.78
C LYS A 136 -6.51 -23.65 5.01
N MET A 137 -7.23 -22.80 5.75
CA MET A 137 -8.66 -22.99 6.05
C MET A 137 -9.57 -22.37 5.00
N VAL A 138 -9.12 -21.32 4.30
CA VAL A 138 -9.91 -20.64 3.27
C VAL A 138 -9.72 -21.31 1.92
N ALA A 139 -10.83 -21.69 1.27
CA ALA A 139 -10.84 -22.16 -0.10
C ALA A 139 -11.51 -21.11 -0.99
N CYS A 140 -10.95 -20.84 -2.18
CA CYS A 140 -11.67 -20.01 -3.14
C CYS A 140 -12.88 -20.80 -3.68
N GLY A 141 -14.07 -20.20 -3.68
CA GLY A 141 -15.23 -20.68 -4.45
C GLY A 141 -15.11 -20.44 -5.96
N CYS A 142 -13.89 -20.17 -6.44
CA CYS A 142 -13.56 -19.95 -7.83
C CYS A 142 -14.00 -21.18 -8.63
N LYS A 143 -14.91 -21.00 -9.61
CA LYS A 143 -15.16 -22.05 -10.60
C LYS A 143 -13.86 -22.25 -11.36
N THR A 144 -13.20 -23.38 -11.16
CA THR A 144 -12.02 -23.75 -11.93
C THR A 144 -12.38 -23.73 -13.41
N GLN A 145 -11.83 -22.77 -14.16
CA GLN A 145 -11.77 -22.91 -15.61
C GLN A 145 -10.86 -24.10 -15.86
N SER A 146 -11.48 -25.22 -16.21
CA SER A 146 -10.81 -26.47 -16.49
C SER A 146 -9.92 -26.27 -17.70
N GLN A 147 -8.60 -26.24 -17.49
CA GLN A 147 -7.64 -26.56 -18.53
C GLN A 147 -6.85 -27.78 -18.04
N VAL A 148 -6.76 -28.73 -18.96
CA VAL A 148 -6.48 -30.15 -18.80
C VAL A 148 -5.08 -30.40 -18.21
N ASN A 149 -4.94 -31.54 -17.51
CA ASN A 149 -3.72 -32.29 -17.15
C ASN A 149 -3.02 -31.96 -15.81
N GLY A 150 -3.49 -32.67 -14.78
CA GLY A 150 -2.68 -33.45 -13.84
C GLY A 150 -1.32 -32.88 -13.42
N LYS A 151 -1.33 -32.00 -12.41
CA LYS A 151 -0.37 -31.94 -11.31
C LYS A 151 -0.96 -31.03 -10.24
N SER A 152 -0.98 -31.48 -8.99
CA SER A 152 -1.25 -30.64 -7.83
C SER A 152 -0.10 -29.64 -7.70
N SER A 153 -0.20 -28.49 -8.37
CA SER A 153 0.63 -27.33 -8.07
C SER A 153 -0.16 -26.40 -7.16
N SER A 154 0.50 -26.00 -6.07
CA SER A 154 0.25 -24.79 -5.30
C SER A 154 -0.38 -23.67 -6.13
N LEU A 155 -1.24 -22.87 -5.46
CA LEU A 155 -1.84 -21.63 -5.96
C LEU A 155 -0.95 -20.99 -7.05
N PRO A 156 -1.45 -20.83 -8.29
CA PRO A 156 -0.64 -20.22 -9.32
C PRO A 156 -0.36 -18.78 -8.90
N GLU A 157 0.92 -18.49 -8.67
CA GLU A 157 1.52 -17.16 -8.51
C GLU A 157 1.47 -16.36 -9.84
N LYS A 158 0.39 -16.53 -10.59
CA LYS A 158 0.21 -16.04 -11.96
C LYS A 158 -1.19 -15.46 -12.10
N SER A 159 -1.39 -14.33 -11.43
CA SER A 159 -2.39 -13.34 -11.85
C SER A 159 -1.86 -11.91 -11.64
N LEU A 160 -0.58 -11.69 -11.96
CA LEU A 160 -0.02 -10.33 -12.05
C LEU A 160 -0.02 -9.77 -13.48
N SER A 161 -0.69 -10.43 -14.43
CA SER A 161 -0.86 -9.91 -15.79
C SER A 161 -2.14 -9.09 -15.94
N LEU A 162 -2.39 -8.12 -15.05
CA LEU A 162 -3.33 -7.02 -15.29
C LEU A 162 -2.94 -5.78 -14.46
N LEU A 163 -1.66 -5.38 -14.43
CA LEU A 163 -1.27 -4.18 -13.69
C LEU A 163 -0.31 -3.24 -14.43
N PRO A 164 -0.74 -2.62 -15.54
CA PRO A 164 -0.37 -1.24 -15.83
C PRO A 164 -1.22 -0.23 -15.02
N CYS A 165 -2.33 -0.67 -14.40
CA CYS A 165 -3.38 0.25 -13.94
C CYS A 165 -3.35 0.63 -12.44
N LEU A 166 -2.53 -0.02 -11.60
CA LEU A 166 -2.39 0.40 -10.19
C LEU A 166 -1.43 1.58 -9.99
N TRP A 167 -0.60 1.91 -10.99
CA TRP A 167 0.18 3.15 -10.99
C TRP A 167 -0.71 4.39 -11.06
N SER A 168 -1.86 4.30 -11.75
CA SER A 168 -2.79 5.42 -11.93
C SER A 168 -3.59 5.79 -10.68
N PHE A 169 -3.65 4.94 -9.65
CA PHE A 169 -4.47 5.19 -8.47
C PHE A 169 -3.83 6.12 -7.43
N TRP A 170 -2.52 6.42 -7.54
CA TRP A 170 -1.81 7.20 -6.53
C TRP A 170 -0.98 8.38 -7.08
N LEU A 171 -1.03 8.63 -8.40
CA LEU A 171 -0.63 9.92 -8.99
C LEU A 171 -1.84 10.83 -9.31
N ALA A 172 -3.06 10.30 -9.19
CA ALA A 172 -4.30 11.00 -9.52
C ALA A 172 -5.20 11.28 -8.30
N LYS A 173 -4.60 11.47 -7.11
CA LYS A 173 -5.26 11.99 -5.92
C LYS A 173 -4.56 13.22 -5.40
#